data_AF-T2PJ08-F1
#
_entry.id   AF-T2PJ08-F1
#
_cell.length_a   1.000
_cell.length_b   1.000
_cell.length_c   1.000
_cell.angle_alpha   90.00
_cell.angle_beta   90.00
_cell.angle_gamma   90.00
#
_symmetry.space_group_name_H-M   'P 1'
#
loop_
_entity.id
_entity.type
_entity.pdbx_description
1 polymer ?
#
loop_
_entity_poly.entity_id
_entity_poly.type
_entity_poly.pdbx_seq_one_letter_code
_entity_poly.pdbx_strand_id
1 'polypeptide(L)'
;KNSKRRISIMSKLNNTKVITGKNTRLSYFNGWEPKSINGGPEKYSVSLLIPKSDVETVNAIEKAIDAAIEEGVGKFGGKKPNKAALKTPLRDGDIERDDEAYKGHYFINANSTTAPQIVDKQVKPIMDRSEVYSGCYARVSINFYAFNS
;
A
#
# COMPACT_ATOMS: atom_id res chain seq x y z
N LYS A 1 -3.39 -35.14 -29.83
CA LYS A 1 -2.29 -34.37 -29.19
C LYS A 1 -2.64 -32.87 -29.14
N ASN A 2 -3.58 -32.42 -28.31
CA ASN A 2 -3.93 -30.99 -28.21
C ASN A 2 -4.35 -30.57 -26.78
N SER A 3 -3.71 -31.15 -25.76
CA SER A 3 -4.03 -30.90 -24.34
C SER A 3 -3.02 -29.96 -23.62
N LYS A 4 -2.17 -29.23 -24.35
CA LYS A 4 -1.13 -28.37 -23.75
C LYS A 4 -1.34 -26.86 -23.92
N ARG A 5 -2.46 -26.40 -24.51
CA ARG A 5 -2.75 -24.97 -24.70
C ARG A 5 -3.78 -24.36 -23.73
N ARG A 6 -4.22 -25.11 -22.71
CA ARG A 6 -5.24 -24.66 -21.75
C ARG A 6 -4.72 -24.30 -20.35
N ILE A 7 -3.41 -24.27 -20.16
CA ILE A 7 -2.77 -23.91 -18.88
C ILE A 7 -1.86 -22.70 -19.11
N SER A 8 -2.42 -21.48 -19.15
CA SER A 8 -1.67 -20.22 -18.88
C SER A 8 -2.56 -18.96 -18.88
N ILE A 9 -3.89 -19.08 -18.79
CA ILE A 9 -4.76 -17.91 -18.64
C ILE A 9 -5.75 -18.19 -17.50
N MET A 10 -5.26 -18.70 -16.37
CA MET A 10 -5.78 -18.21 -15.11
C MET A 10 -5.22 -16.79 -15.06
N SER A 11 -6.09 -15.80 -15.23
CA SER A 11 -5.81 -14.40 -14.97
C SER A 11 -4.83 -14.33 -13.79
N LYS A 12 -3.64 -13.79 -14.03
CA LYS A 12 -2.70 -13.45 -12.96
C LYS A 12 -3.50 -12.53 -12.04
N LEU A 13 -4.13 -13.10 -11.01
CA LEU A 13 -4.79 -12.34 -9.96
C LEU A 13 -3.72 -11.35 -9.54
N ASN A 14 -4.04 -10.05 -9.56
CA ASN A 14 -3.12 -9.00 -9.16
C ASN A 14 -2.87 -9.15 -7.65
N ASN A 15 -2.06 -10.15 -7.29
CA ASN A 15 -1.86 -10.60 -5.92
C ASN A 15 -1.12 -9.56 -5.10
N THR A 16 -0.55 -8.54 -5.75
CA THR A 16 0.18 -7.43 -5.14
C THR A 16 -0.68 -6.19 -4.89
N LYS A 17 -1.94 -6.16 -5.35
CA LYS A 17 -2.85 -5.03 -5.13
C LYS A 17 -3.75 -5.29 -3.93
N VAL A 18 -3.88 -4.31 -3.05
CA VAL A 18 -4.78 -4.34 -1.88
C VAL A 18 -5.61 -3.06 -1.82
N ILE A 19 -6.88 -3.20 -1.45
CA ILE A 19 -7.74 -2.07 -1.06
C ILE A 19 -7.95 -2.19 0.44
N THR A 20 -7.59 -1.15 1.20
CA THR A 20 -7.71 -1.18 2.66
C THR A 20 -9.15 -1.09 3.13
N GLY A 21 -9.38 -1.48 4.38
CA GLY A 21 -10.67 -1.33 5.07
C GLY A 21 -11.11 0.13 5.22
N LYS A 22 -12.41 0.32 5.50
CA LYS A 22 -13.02 1.66 5.67
C LYS A 22 -12.49 2.45 6.87
N ASN A 23 -11.88 1.76 7.84
CA ASN A 23 -11.35 2.33 9.07
C ASN A 23 -9.86 2.69 8.96
N THR A 24 -9.28 2.65 7.75
CA THR A 24 -7.92 3.15 7.55
C THR A 24 -7.89 4.66 7.71
N ARG A 25 -7.10 5.16 8.67
CA ARG A 25 -6.93 6.59 8.93
C ARG A 25 -5.80 7.13 8.07
N LEU A 26 -5.99 8.31 7.48
CA LEU A 26 -4.96 8.96 6.68
C LEU A 26 -4.10 9.86 7.57
N SER A 27 -2.79 9.66 7.58
CA SER A 27 -1.83 10.55 8.24
C SER A 27 -0.88 11.15 7.22
N TYR A 28 -0.47 12.40 7.42
CA TYR A 28 0.42 13.13 6.49
C TYR A 28 -0.05 13.05 5.03
N PHE A 29 -1.33 13.31 4.81
CA PHE A 29 -1.96 13.21 3.49
C PHE A 29 -1.49 14.33 2.56
N ASN A 30 -0.84 13.92 1.47
CA ASN A 30 -0.42 14.74 0.34
C ASN A 30 -0.99 14.13 -0.96
N GLY A 31 -2.30 13.85 -0.97
CA GLY A 31 -2.97 13.29 -2.15
C GLY A 31 -3.50 14.34 -3.13
N TRP A 32 -3.71 15.59 -2.66
CA TRP A 32 -4.13 16.70 -3.53
C TRP A 32 -2.97 17.32 -4.31
N GLU A 33 -1.82 17.43 -3.67
CA GLU A 33 -0.61 18.03 -4.24
C GLU A 33 0.61 17.22 -3.79
N PRO A 34 1.57 16.96 -4.69
CA PRO A 34 2.76 16.23 -4.34
C PRO A 34 3.65 17.09 -3.44
N LYS A 35 4.45 16.45 -2.58
CA LYS A 35 5.44 17.15 -1.75
C LYS A 35 6.78 16.45 -1.81
N SER A 36 7.86 17.24 -1.71
CA SER A 36 9.19 16.72 -1.42
C SER A 36 9.27 16.33 0.05
N ILE A 37 9.74 15.12 0.32
CA ILE A 37 10.00 14.64 1.68
C ILE A 37 11.50 14.41 1.79
N ASN A 38 12.15 15.07 2.76
CA ASN A 38 13.60 14.99 3.02
C ASN A 38 14.47 15.32 1.78
N GLY A 39 14.03 16.28 0.96
CA GLY A 39 14.77 16.71 -0.24
C GLY A 39 14.68 15.73 -1.42
N GLY A 40 13.84 14.69 -1.33
CA GLY A 40 13.59 13.78 -2.46
C GLY A 40 12.67 14.38 -3.53
N PRO A 41 12.44 13.65 -4.65
CA PRO A 41 11.50 14.07 -5.67
C PRO A 41 10.09 14.31 -5.12
N GLU A 42 9.36 15.27 -5.67
CA GLU A 42 7.98 15.53 -5.29
C GLU A 42 7.09 14.32 -5.62
N LYS A 43 6.34 13.87 -4.62
CA LYS A 43 5.42 12.74 -4.78
C LYS A 43 4.12 12.97 -4.02
N TYR A 44 3.04 12.45 -4.58
CA TYR A 44 1.82 12.23 -3.83
C TYR A 44 2.11 11.15 -2.79
N SER A 45 1.66 11.36 -1.56
CA SER A 45 2.00 10.44 -0.46
C SER A 45 0.98 10.47 0.65
N VAL A 46 0.93 9.38 1.40
CA VAL A 46 0.13 9.25 2.61
C VAL A 46 0.69 8.15 3.50
N SER A 47 0.61 8.34 4.81
CA SER A 47 0.80 7.27 5.79
C SER A 47 -0.57 6.68 6.14
N LEU A 48 -0.79 5.43 5.75
CA LEU A 48 -2.03 4.71 5.94
C LEU A 48 -1.98 4.00 7.29
N LEU A 49 -2.80 4.43 8.24
CA LEU A 49 -2.90 3.79 9.55
C LEU A 49 -4.00 2.73 9.50
N ILE A 50 -3.62 1.48 9.66
CA ILE A 50 -4.49 0.31 9.54
C ILE A 50 -4.67 -0.26 10.94
N PRO A 51 -5.89 -0.26 11.51
CA PRO A 51 -6.11 -0.82 12.83
C PRO A 51 -5.63 -2.27 12.90
N LYS A 52 -4.93 -2.66 13.97
CA LYS A 52 -4.47 -4.05 14.15
C LYS A 52 -5.64 -5.04 14.23
N SER A 53 -6.84 -4.57 14.58
CA SER A 53 -8.08 -5.35 14.55
C SER A 53 -8.61 -5.63 13.14
N ASP A 54 -8.16 -4.93 12.10
CA ASP A 54 -8.51 -5.19 10.70
C ASP A 54 -7.65 -6.33 10.13
N VAL A 55 -7.87 -7.52 10.70
CA VAL A 55 -7.10 -8.73 10.40
C VAL A 55 -7.22 -9.11 8.92
N GLU A 56 -8.36 -8.81 8.28
CA GLU A 56 -8.56 -9.05 6.85
C GLU A 56 -7.60 -8.21 5.99
N THR A 57 -7.55 -6.89 6.22
CA THR A 57 -6.66 -6.00 5.49
C THR A 57 -5.20 -6.33 5.76
N VAL A 58 -4.83 -6.62 7.02
CA VAL A 58 -3.46 -6.99 7.38
C VAL A 58 -3.02 -8.26 6.66
N ASN A 59 -3.84 -9.32 6.69
CA ASN A 59 -3.55 -10.57 5.99
C ASN A 59 -3.45 -10.39 4.47
N ALA A 60 -4.30 -9.54 3.88
CA ALA A 60 -4.25 -9.22 2.45
C ALA A 60 -2.93 -8.53 2.08
N ILE A 61 -2.46 -7.61 2.93
CA ILE A 61 -1.17 -6.92 2.74
C ILE A 61 0.00 -7.88 2.85
N GLU A 62 0.02 -8.74 3.87
CA GLU A 62 1.10 -9.72 4.04
C GLU A 62 1.22 -10.64 2.83
N LYS A 63 0.08 -11.15 2.33
CA LYS A 63 0.02 -11.95 1.09
C LYS A 63 0.50 -11.16 -0.12
N ALA A 64 0.16 -9.87 -0.21
CA ALA A 64 0.58 -9.02 -1.31
C ALA A 64 2.09 -8.69 -1.28
N ILE A 65 2.67 -8.56 -0.08
CA ILE A 65 4.11 -8.44 0.11
C ILE A 65 4.80 -9.73 -0.33
N ASP A 66 4.29 -10.89 0.06
CA ASP A 66 4.86 -12.19 -0.33
C ASP A 66 4.80 -12.39 -1.85
N ALA A 67 3.67 -12.04 -2.47
CA ALA A 67 3.54 -12.05 -3.93
C ALA A 67 4.54 -11.08 -4.60
N ALA A 68 4.74 -9.88 -4.05
CA ALA A 68 5.69 -8.92 -4.59
C ALA A 68 7.15 -9.39 -4.48
N ILE A 69 7.49 -10.12 -3.41
CA ILE A 69 8.80 -10.77 -3.24
C ILE A 69 8.99 -11.85 -4.31
N GLU A 70 7.98 -12.68 -4.56
CA GLU A 70 8.03 -13.74 -5.57
C GLU A 70 8.17 -13.19 -6.99
N GLU A 71 7.40 -12.16 -7.34
CA GLU A 71 7.55 -11.47 -8.62
C GLU A 71 8.91 -10.76 -8.74
N GLY A 72 9.46 -10.33 -7.60
CA GLY A 72 10.73 -9.64 -7.50
C GLY A 72 11.97 -10.54 -7.57
N VAL A 73 11.86 -11.87 -7.47
CA VAL A 73 13.02 -12.78 -7.42
C VAL A 73 13.99 -12.57 -8.60
N GLY A 74 13.45 -12.29 -9.79
CA GLY A 74 14.27 -11.96 -10.97
C GLY A 74 15.09 -10.68 -10.78
N LYS A 75 14.58 -9.69 -10.06
CA LYS A 75 15.31 -8.45 -9.70
C LYS A 75 16.38 -8.68 -8.64
N PHE A 76 16.29 -9.76 -7.87
CA PHE A 76 17.26 -10.13 -6.81
C PHE A 76 18.31 -11.15 -7.28
N GLY A 77 18.57 -11.26 -8.60
CA GLY A 77 19.59 -12.16 -9.13
C GLY A 77 19.21 -13.65 -9.07
N GLY A 78 17.90 -13.95 -9.03
CA GLY A 78 17.39 -15.33 -9.17
C GLY A 78 17.28 -16.14 -7.88
N LYS A 79 17.66 -15.58 -6.72
CA LYS A 79 17.46 -16.22 -5.41
C LYS A 79 16.40 -15.46 -4.62
N LYS A 80 15.43 -16.17 -4.05
CA LYS A 80 14.41 -15.57 -3.17
C LYS A 80 15.10 -15.06 -1.90
N PRO A 81 15.11 -13.73 -1.63
CA PRO A 81 15.70 -13.21 -0.40
C PRO A 81 14.92 -13.70 0.82
N ASN A 82 15.62 -13.82 1.96
CA ASN A 82 14.96 -14.09 3.24
C ASN A 82 14.08 -12.90 3.63
N LYS A 83 12.77 -13.11 3.83
CA LYS A 83 11.81 -12.06 4.20
C LYS A 83 12.24 -11.28 5.45
N ALA A 84 12.87 -11.95 6.43
CA ALA A 84 13.37 -11.29 7.64
C ALA A 84 14.54 -10.32 7.39
N ALA A 85 15.26 -10.48 6.28
CA ALA A 85 16.33 -9.56 5.87
C ALA A 85 15.81 -8.38 5.02
N LEU A 86 14.54 -8.42 4.59
CA LEU A 86 13.94 -7.37 3.78
C LEU A 86 13.26 -6.34 4.67
N LYS A 87 13.45 -5.07 4.32
CA LYS A 87 12.62 -4.00 4.87
C LYS A 87 11.22 -4.07 4.27
N THR A 88 10.26 -4.57 5.05
CA THR A 88 8.87 -4.65 4.63
C THR A 88 8.16 -3.29 4.81
N PRO A 89 7.13 -2.99 4.01
CA PRO A 89 6.43 -1.72 4.08
C PRO A 89 5.41 -1.63 5.24
N LEU A 90 4.93 -2.77 5.76
CA LEU A 90 4.00 -2.84 6.88
C LEU A 90 4.76 -2.67 8.19
N ARG A 91 4.61 -1.51 8.82
CA ARG A 91 5.37 -1.08 10.00
C ARG A 91 4.49 -1.03 11.24
N ASP A 92 5.05 -1.21 12.42
CA ASP A 92 4.29 -1.24 13.67
C ASP A 92 4.25 0.14 14.34
N GLY A 93 3.06 0.73 14.43
CA GLY A 93 2.84 2.04 15.03
C GLY A 93 3.02 2.06 16.55
N ASP A 94 2.82 0.95 17.25
CA ASP A 94 3.02 0.88 18.70
C ASP A 94 4.51 0.88 19.08
N ILE A 95 5.36 0.35 18.18
CA ILE A 95 6.81 0.18 18.40
C ILE A 95 7.61 1.34 17.79
N GLU A 96 7.29 1.74 16.56
CA GLU A 96 8.11 2.68 15.79
C GLU A 96 7.68 4.14 15.91
N ARG A 97 6.56 4.43 16.60
CA ARG A 97 6.00 5.78 16.70
C ARG A 97 5.62 6.13 18.13
N ASP A 98 5.95 7.36 18.49
CA ASP A 98 5.53 8.03 19.71
C ASP A 98 4.46 9.07 19.37
N ASP A 99 3.37 8.60 18.76
CA ASP A 99 2.22 9.40 18.36
C ASP A 99 0.95 8.59 18.66
N GLU A 100 0.05 9.19 19.43
CA GLU A 100 -1.23 8.58 19.84
C GLU A 100 -2.08 8.11 18.65
N ALA A 101 -1.99 8.79 17.50
CA ALA A 101 -2.72 8.38 16.31
C ALA A 101 -2.27 7.01 15.76
N TYR A 102 -1.04 6.59 16.06
CA TYR A 102 -0.43 5.35 15.58
C TYR A 102 -0.61 4.18 16.56
N LYS A 103 -1.03 4.44 17.81
CA LYS A 103 -1.27 3.38 18.79
C LYS A 103 -2.38 2.43 18.33
N GLY A 104 -2.16 1.12 18.46
CA GLY A 104 -3.06 0.08 17.98
C GLY A 104 -3.16 -0.04 16.46
N HIS A 105 -2.26 0.60 15.70
CA HIS A 105 -2.26 0.57 14.24
C HIS A 105 -0.94 0.00 13.70
N TYR A 106 -1.03 -0.76 12.61
CA TYR A 106 0.06 -0.84 11.65
C TYR A 106 0.03 0.39 10.75
N PHE A 107 1.14 0.70 10.09
CA PHE A 107 1.14 1.77 9.10
C PHE A 107 2.00 1.48 7.88
N ILE A 108 1.61 2.09 6.76
CA ILE A 108 2.29 1.98 5.47
C ILE A 108 2.44 3.37 4.87
N ASN A 109 3.66 3.73 4.47
CA ASN A 109 3.92 4.95 3.74
C ASN A 109 3.81 4.68 2.23
N ALA A 110 2.65 4.99 1.64
CA ALA A 110 2.41 4.86 0.21
C ALA A 110 2.79 6.16 -0.52
N ASN A 111 3.34 6.04 -1.73
CA ASN A 111 3.63 7.19 -2.58
C ASN A 111 3.41 6.89 -4.06
N SER A 112 3.20 7.95 -4.85
CA SER A 112 3.04 7.90 -6.31
C SER A 112 3.63 9.17 -6.93
N THR A 113 4.19 9.05 -8.14
CA THR A 113 4.59 10.19 -8.97
C THR A 113 3.39 10.80 -9.72
N THR A 114 2.31 10.05 -9.88
CA THR A 114 1.07 10.50 -10.52
C THR A 114 -0.02 10.76 -9.48
N ALA A 115 -0.90 11.72 -9.79
CA ALA A 115 -2.00 12.09 -8.91
C ALA A 115 -2.96 10.90 -8.70
N PRO A 116 -3.33 10.58 -7.44
CA PRO A 116 -4.35 9.58 -7.19
C PRO A 116 -5.73 10.11 -7.57
N GLN A 117 -6.64 9.19 -7.91
CA GLN A 117 -8.07 9.51 -8.02
C GLN A 117 -8.67 9.51 -6.61
N ILE A 118 -9.30 10.62 -6.23
CA ILE A 118 -9.94 10.79 -4.92
C ILE A 118 -11.44 10.91 -5.15
N VAL A 119 -12.20 9.95 -4.60
CA VAL A 119 -13.63 9.78 -4.88
C VAL A 119 -14.45 9.62 -3.61
N ASP A 120 -15.73 9.96 -3.72
CA ASP A 120 -16.73 9.76 -2.67
C ASP A 120 -17.19 8.29 -2.59
N LYS A 121 -18.18 8.03 -1.73
CA LYS A 121 -18.75 6.67 -1.53
C LYS A 121 -19.49 6.14 -2.76
N GLN A 122 -19.89 7.02 -3.68
CA GLN A 122 -20.56 6.73 -4.93
C GLN A 122 -19.56 6.66 -6.11
N VAL A 123 -18.25 6.68 -5.81
CA VAL A 123 -17.16 6.62 -6.79
C VAL A 123 -17.20 7.83 -7.74
N LYS A 124 -17.68 8.97 -7.26
CA LYS A 124 -17.61 10.25 -7.99
C LYS A 124 -16.39 11.04 -7.52
N PRO A 125 -15.68 11.75 -8.41
CA PRO A 125 -14.58 12.62 -8.02
C PRO A 125 -15.01 13.65 -6.96
N ILE A 126 -14.23 13.75 -5.89
CA ILE A 126 -14.41 14.80 -4.87
C ILE A 126 -13.83 16.10 -5.42
N MET A 127 -14.66 17.15 -5.42
CA MET A 127 -14.28 18.47 -5.93
C MET A 127 -13.83 19.42 -4.81
N ASP A 128 -14.37 19.26 -3.60
CA ASP A 128 -13.93 20.02 -2.43
C ASP A 128 -12.78 19.29 -1.73
N ARG A 129 -11.60 19.91 -1.76
CA ARG A 129 -10.41 19.37 -1.12
C ARG A 129 -10.53 19.24 0.39
N SER A 130 -11.46 19.96 1.01
CA SER A 130 -11.72 19.91 2.46
C SER A 130 -12.28 18.56 2.93
N GLU A 131 -12.85 17.76 2.03
CA GLU A 131 -13.45 16.47 2.38
C GLU A 131 -12.40 15.39 2.70
N VAL A 132 -11.18 15.52 2.18
CA VAL A 132 -10.09 14.56 2.39
C VAL A 132 -8.86 15.26 2.94
N TYR A 133 -8.53 14.93 4.19
CA TYR A 133 -7.50 15.58 4.98
C TYR A 133 -6.80 14.60 5.93
N SER A 134 -5.65 15.01 6.49
CA SER A 134 -4.95 14.20 7.50
C SER A 134 -5.83 14.05 8.74
N GLY A 135 -6.15 12.82 9.09
CA GLY A 135 -7.00 12.45 10.22
C GLY A 135 -8.32 11.82 9.81
N CYS A 136 -8.75 11.98 8.55
CA CYS A 136 -9.98 11.35 8.06
C CYS A 136 -9.79 9.85 7.77
N TYR A 137 -10.90 9.16 7.47
CA TYR A 137 -10.92 7.72 7.21
C TYR A 137 -11.33 7.44 5.76
N ALA A 138 -10.58 6.57 5.08
CA ALA A 138 -10.84 6.25 3.69
C ALA A 138 -10.35 4.84 3.35
N ARG A 139 -10.94 4.24 2.30
CA ARG A 139 -10.35 3.07 1.64
C ARG A 139 -9.27 3.54 0.68
N VAL A 140 -8.11 2.90 0.71
CA VAL A 140 -7.00 3.25 -0.19
C VAL A 140 -6.57 2.03 -1.00
N SER A 141 -6.52 2.19 -2.31
CA SER A 141 -6.00 1.18 -3.24
C SER A 141 -4.49 1.34 -3.37
N ILE A 142 -3.73 0.34 -2.91
CA ILE A 142 -2.27 0.32 -2.96
C ILE A 142 -1.76 -0.91 -3.71
N ASN A 143 -0.56 -0.81 -4.28
CA ASN A 143 0.11 -1.91 -4.96
C ASN A 143 1.52 -2.09 -4.41
N PHE A 144 1.88 -3.32 -4.06
CA PHE A 144 3.18 -3.69 -3.53
C PHE A 144 4.11 -4.13 -4.67
N TYR A 145 5.38 -3.79 -4.58
CA TYR A 145 6.37 -4.18 -5.58
C TYR A 145 7.75 -4.28 -4.96
N ALA A 146 8.55 -5.24 -5.43
CA ALA A 146 9.96 -5.31 -5.09
C ALA A 146 10.71 -4.17 -5.79
N PHE A 147 11.50 -3.44 -5.01
CA PHE A 147 12.44 -2.42 -5.49
C PHE A 147 13.81 -2.62 -4.84
N ASN A 148 14.84 -2.21 -5.56
CA ASN A 148 16.18 -2.01 -5.04
C ASN A 148 16.51 -0.53 -5.30
N SER A 149 16.97 0.17 -4.27
CA SER A 149 17.35 1.59 -4.35
C SER A 149 18.84 1.72 -4.57
#